data_AF-A0A6P8WXC8-F1
#
_entry.id   AF-A0A6P8WXC8-F1
#
_cell.length_a   1.000
_cell.length_b   1.000
_cell.length_c   1.000
_cell.angle_alpha   90.00
_cell.angle_beta   90.00
_cell.angle_gamma   90.00
#
_symmetry.space_group_name_H-M   'P 1'
#
loop_
_entity.id
_entity.type
_entity.pdbx_description
1 polymer ?
#
loop_
_entity_poly.entity_id
_entity_poly.type
_entity_poly.pdbx_seq_one_letter_code
_entity_poly.pdbx_strand_id
1 'polypeptide(L)'
;MNTTTPRNTLWQLFVLLAIGLFAAPAVATTFDPDLICTLIVNGTKINDPRACDKWIQCINDLPVNGSCAEGLFYDRESEVCLPSADVDCVSSDPCAATSNGFTADPYTCNGYYYCKNGTGTRGECNSGLNYNPSTEACIRDYPCTDKLNPDSYCNILPDGVFIKDTWNCDGWQMCWQAELVNGTCPDGYYFSASLGKCDYPQNVQCAFTEAPPQTVLPDVCPKAGTFISDNETCNGYYYCQNTTQGQMVLEHGVCSDGRFFSAANGGACVPRTDIRCDYNRCVNMGNTTIQLANLSDDGCTGFAICQNGTIIAEADCPNGEYFDELTQLCTTQVISFVACALSSESTESTTEKLIDEEISTTAAT
;
A
#
# COMPACT_ATOMS: atom_id res chain seq x y z
N MET A 1 -47.97 78.61 -13.51
CA MET A 1 -47.34 78.85 -14.82
C MET A 1 -46.26 77.79 -15.00
N ASN A 2 -46.38 76.98 -16.07
CA ASN A 2 -45.33 76.26 -16.81
C ASN A 2 -44.31 75.36 -16.05
N THR A 3 -43.88 74.17 -16.47
CA THR A 3 -44.00 73.35 -17.70
C THR A 3 -43.22 72.03 -17.45
N THR A 4 -43.78 70.88 -17.89
CA THR A 4 -43.12 69.73 -18.58
C THR A 4 -41.89 68.97 -18.02
N THR A 5 -42.12 67.71 -17.56
CA THR A 5 -41.59 66.36 -18.02
C THR A 5 -40.08 66.09 -18.32
N PRO A 6 -39.59 64.83 -18.52
CA PRO A 6 -39.87 63.48 -17.96
C PRO A 6 -38.61 62.54 -17.79
N ARG A 7 -38.87 61.23 -17.56
CA ARG A 7 -38.07 59.99 -17.82
C ARG A 7 -37.08 59.51 -16.74
N ASN A 8 -37.21 58.33 -16.13
CA ASN A 8 -37.34 56.92 -16.58
C ASN A 8 -35.98 56.18 -16.56
N THR A 9 -36.02 54.86 -16.29
CA THR A 9 -34.94 53.84 -16.26
C THR A 9 -34.17 53.66 -14.95
N LEU A 10 -33.79 52.47 -14.48
CA LEU A 10 -34.04 51.05 -14.81
C LEU A 10 -33.46 50.22 -13.64
N TRP A 11 -34.11 49.11 -13.29
CA TRP A 11 -33.61 48.05 -12.41
C TRP A 11 -32.20 47.57 -12.80
N GLN A 12 -31.29 47.40 -11.83
CA GLN A 12 -30.34 46.28 -11.82
C GLN A 12 -30.06 45.82 -10.38
N LEU A 13 -30.52 44.61 -10.07
CA LEU A 13 -30.14 43.80 -8.92
C LEU A 13 -28.71 43.29 -9.13
N PHE A 14 -27.77 43.69 -8.25
CA PHE A 14 -26.47 43.04 -8.16
C PHE A 14 -26.61 41.78 -7.28
N VAL A 15 -26.69 40.62 -7.94
CA VAL A 15 -26.48 39.32 -7.29
C VAL A 15 -24.97 39.13 -7.16
N LEU A 16 -24.45 39.29 -5.95
CA LEU A 16 -23.07 38.91 -5.61
C LEU A 16 -22.99 37.38 -5.60
N LEU A 17 -22.47 36.83 -6.70
CA LEU A 17 -22.11 35.42 -6.82
C LEU A 17 -20.83 35.21 -6.01
N ALA A 18 -20.98 34.83 -4.74
CA ALA A 18 -19.87 34.33 -3.92
C ALA A 18 -19.48 32.95 -4.46
N ILE A 19 -18.54 32.91 -5.39
CA ILE A 19 -17.84 31.69 -5.77
C ILE A 19 -16.93 31.36 -4.59
N GLY A 20 -17.45 30.54 -3.67
CA GLY A 20 -16.62 29.90 -2.66
C GLY A 20 -15.57 29.05 -3.38
N LEU A 21 -14.30 29.41 -3.23
CA LEU A 21 -13.19 28.50 -3.48
C LEU A 21 -13.37 27.34 -2.51
N PHE A 22 -13.97 26.25 -2.96
CA PHE A 22 -13.79 24.96 -2.31
C PHE A 22 -12.35 24.55 -2.60
N ALA A 23 -11.45 24.88 -1.68
CA ALA A 23 -10.20 24.15 -1.57
C ALA A 23 -10.59 22.70 -1.27
N ALA A 24 -10.47 21.83 -2.28
CA ALA A 24 -10.51 20.40 -2.04
C ALA A 24 -9.44 20.09 -0.97
N PRO A 25 -9.75 19.36 0.10
CA PRO A 25 -8.70 18.86 0.97
C PRO A 25 -7.83 17.96 0.10
N ALA A 26 -6.57 18.37 -0.09
CA ALA A 26 -5.54 17.46 -0.57
C ALA A 26 -5.40 16.40 0.53
N VAL A 27 -6.05 15.26 0.36
CA VAL A 27 -5.83 14.09 1.21
C VAL A 27 -4.50 13.51 0.78
N ALA A 28 -3.42 14.01 1.40
CA ALA A 28 -2.14 13.34 1.32
C ALA A 28 -2.24 12.05 2.14
N THR A 29 -1.91 10.92 1.52
CA THR A 29 -1.60 9.68 2.22
C THR A 29 -0.42 9.96 3.14
N THR A 30 -0.70 10.21 4.43
CA THR A 30 0.34 10.58 5.39
C THR A 30 0.68 9.37 6.24
N PHE A 31 1.98 9.07 6.29
CA PHE A 31 2.56 8.23 7.32
C PHE A 31 2.05 8.66 8.71
N ASP A 32 1.52 7.71 9.48
CA ASP A 32 0.98 7.92 10.83
C ASP A 32 2.00 7.46 11.89
N PRO A 33 2.74 8.41 12.52
CA PRO A 33 3.74 8.09 13.51
C PRO A 33 3.13 7.60 14.84
N ASP A 34 1.86 7.93 15.13
CA ASP A 34 1.20 7.49 16.35
C ASP A 34 0.93 5.98 16.27
N LEU A 35 0.47 5.49 15.11
CA LEU A 35 0.23 4.07 14.90
C LEU A 35 1.51 3.26 15.02
N ILE A 36 2.56 3.58 14.25
CA ILE A 36 3.79 2.79 14.23
C ILE A 36 4.47 2.72 15.60
N CYS A 37 4.38 3.79 16.41
CA CYS A 37 4.95 3.80 17.75
C CYS A 37 4.25 2.84 18.72
N THR A 38 3.00 2.44 18.45
CA THR A 38 2.32 1.37 19.20
C THR A 38 2.77 -0.03 18.82
N LEU A 39 3.41 -0.19 17.66
CA LEU A 39 3.75 -1.48 17.07
C LEU A 39 5.20 -1.88 17.29
N ILE A 40 6.08 -0.95 17.68
CA ILE A 40 7.52 -1.20 17.78
C ILE A 40 8.05 -1.04 19.21
N VAL A 41 9.30 -1.43 19.42
CA VAL A 41 9.96 -1.41 20.73
C VAL A 41 10.06 0.01 21.28
N ASN A 42 9.77 0.17 22.58
CA ASN A 42 9.91 1.46 23.24
C ASN A 42 11.38 1.94 23.20
N GLY A 43 11.57 3.20 22.81
CA GLY A 43 12.89 3.81 22.62
C GLY A 43 13.40 3.77 21.18
N THR A 44 12.78 2.99 20.29
CA THR A 44 13.20 2.85 18.89
C THR A 44 13.22 4.21 18.19
N LYS A 45 14.31 4.48 17.47
CA LYS A 45 14.38 5.59 16.53
C LYS A 45 14.30 5.11 15.09
N ILE A 46 13.52 5.83 14.30
CA ILE A 46 13.23 5.51 12.90
C ILE A 46 13.50 6.72 12.01
N ASN A 47 13.75 6.48 10.72
CA ASN A 47 13.70 7.54 9.71
C ASN A 47 12.27 8.08 9.62
N ASP A 48 12.09 9.39 9.50
CA ASP A 48 10.81 9.91 9.02
C ASP A 48 10.75 9.69 7.51
N PRO A 49 9.80 8.89 6.98
CA PRO A 49 9.74 8.61 5.55
C PRO A 49 9.49 9.86 4.71
N ARG A 50 9.11 10.99 5.30
CA ARG A 50 8.81 12.23 4.57
C ARG A 50 10.04 13.13 4.40
N ALA A 51 11.15 12.87 5.08
CA ALA A 51 12.33 13.72 5.01
C ALA A 51 13.62 13.01 5.48
N CYS A 52 14.69 13.12 4.69
CA CYS A 52 15.99 12.48 4.96
C CYS A 52 16.70 12.99 6.23
N ASP A 53 16.44 14.24 6.61
CA ASP A 53 17.05 14.91 7.75
C ASP A 53 16.23 14.76 9.04
N LYS A 54 15.12 14.01 9.00
CA LYS A 54 14.22 13.86 10.14
C LYS A 54 14.16 12.43 10.65
N TRP A 55 13.89 12.34 11.94
CA TRP A 55 13.74 11.08 12.64
C TRP A 55 12.65 11.18 13.68
N ILE A 56 12.15 10.01 14.07
CA ILE A 56 11.10 9.87 15.08
C ILE A 56 11.59 8.87 16.10
N GLN A 57 11.47 9.20 17.37
CA GLN A 57 11.71 8.27 18.48
C GLN A 57 10.40 7.92 19.16
N CYS A 58 10.08 6.63 19.22
CA CYS A 58 8.88 6.15 19.88
C CYS A 58 9.14 5.99 21.38
N ILE A 59 8.51 6.82 22.21
CA ILE A 59 8.65 6.82 23.66
C ILE A 59 7.28 6.61 24.30
N ASN A 60 7.10 5.48 24.98
CA ASN A 60 5.84 5.06 25.59
C ASN A 60 4.68 5.18 24.59
N ASP A 61 4.84 4.54 23.44
CA ASP A 61 3.89 4.50 22.32
C ASP A 61 3.60 5.84 21.63
N LEU A 62 4.32 6.91 22.01
CA LEU A 62 4.15 8.25 21.44
C LEU A 62 5.37 8.67 20.62
N PRO A 63 5.17 9.34 19.46
CA PRO A 63 6.26 9.81 18.63
C PRO A 63 6.89 11.09 19.19
N VAL A 64 8.22 11.10 19.24
CA VAL A 64 9.04 12.27 19.53
C VAL A 64 9.86 12.60 18.29
N ASN A 65 9.56 13.73 17.65
CA ASN A 65 10.20 14.14 16.42
C ASN A 65 11.56 14.81 16.68
N GLY A 66 12.51 14.61 15.76
CA GLY A 66 13.76 15.36 15.72
C GLY A 66 14.24 15.62 14.30
N SER A 67 15.30 16.42 14.20
CA SER A 67 15.90 16.80 12.92
C SER A 67 17.40 16.95 13.03
N CYS A 68 18.09 16.63 11.95
CA CYS A 68 19.51 16.83 11.78
C CYS A 68 19.83 18.29 11.41
N ALA A 69 21.09 18.68 11.59
CA ALA A 69 21.56 19.97 11.11
C ALA A 69 21.66 20.00 9.58
N GLU A 70 21.77 21.20 9.00
CA GLU A 70 21.90 21.38 7.55
C GLU A 70 23.05 20.56 6.96
N GLY A 71 22.79 19.85 5.86
CA GLY A 71 23.76 19.00 5.17
C GLY A 71 23.97 17.62 5.80
N LEU A 72 23.17 17.25 6.82
CA LEU A 72 23.21 15.94 7.46
C LEU A 72 21.90 15.18 7.25
N PHE A 73 21.99 13.88 7.02
CA PHE A 73 20.85 12.95 7.00
C PHE A 73 20.90 12.05 8.23
N TYR A 74 19.73 11.63 8.70
CA TYR A 74 19.65 10.69 9.80
C TYR A 74 19.90 9.28 9.29
N ASP A 75 20.87 8.60 9.90
CA ASP A 75 21.12 7.19 9.67
C ASP A 75 20.50 6.37 10.80
N ARG A 76 19.47 5.60 10.50
CA ARG A 76 18.77 4.77 11.49
C ARG A 76 19.62 3.64 12.06
N GLU A 77 20.57 3.10 11.28
CA GLU A 77 21.36 1.94 11.71
C GLU A 77 22.40 2.33 12.78
N SER A 78 23.04 3.51 12.63
CA SER A 78 23.94 4.07 13.65
C SER A 78 23.25 4.98 14.66
N GLU A 79 21.99 5.37 14.41
CA GLU A 79 21.23 6.38 15.15
C GLU A 79 21.87 7.78 15.22
N VAL A 80 22.65 8.16 14.19
CA VAL A 80 23.40 9.42 14.15
C VAL A 80 23.08 10.22 12.88
N CYS A 81 23.13 11.54 12.98
CA CYS A 81 23.13 12.42 11.82
C CYS A 81 24.51 12.40 11.16
N LEU A 82 24.60 11.88 9.95
CA LEU A 82 25.83 11.77 9.16
C LEU A 82 25.77 12.71 7.95
N PRO A 83 26.91 13.06 7.33
CA PRO A 83 26.91 13.84 6.10
C PRO A 83 25.98 13.23 5.05
N SER A 84 25.17 14.07 4.39
CA SER A 84 24.17 13.59 3.42
C SER A 84 24.74 12.79 2.24
N ALA A 85 26.05 12.87 2.00
CA ALA A 85 26.74 12.09 0.97
C ALA A 85 27.06 10.65 1.40
N ASP A 86 27.02 10.36 2.71
CA ASP A 86 27.40 9.07 3.30
C ASP A 86 26.18 8.19 3.65
N VAL A 87 24.97 8.75 3.53
CA VAL A 87 23.71 8.08 3.88
C VAL A 87 22.78 8.13 2.68
N ASP A 88 22.25 6.98 2.28
CA ASP A 88 21.23 6.93 1.25
C ASP A 88 19.90 7.49 1.80
N CYS A 89 19.29 8.42 1.07
CA CYS A 89 18.02 8.97 1.50
C CYS A 89 16.87 8.04 1.10
N VAL A 90 16.39 7.30 2.09
CA VAL A 90 15.18 6.49 1.98
C VAL A 90 13.97 7.33 2.39
N SER A 91 13.29 7.92 1.41
CA SER A 91 12.15 8.83 1.59
C SER A 91 11.05 8.56 0.57
N SER A 92 9.80 8.68 0.98
CA SER A 92 8.61 8.71 0.12
C SER A 92 8.46 10.03 -0.63
N ASP A 93 9.15 11.09 -0.19
CA ASP A 93 9.35 12.31 -0.96
C ASP A 93 10.65 12.20 -1.78
N PRO A 94 10.57 12.07 -3.12
CA PRO A 94 11.74 11.95 -3.99
C PRO A 94 12.64 13.19 -3.98
N CYS A 95 12.08 14.36 -3.66
CA CYS A 95 12.81 15.64 -3.66
C CYS A 95 13.41 15.99 -2.29
N ALA A 96 13.25 15.11 -1.29
CA ALA A 96 13.79 15.32 0.05
C ALA A 96 15.33 15.48 0.05
N ALA A 97 16.03 14.73 -0.82
CA ALA A 97 17.49 14.84 -0.97
C ALA A 97 17.93 15.83 -2.06
N THR A 98 17.03 16.17 -3.00
CA THR A 98 17.36 16.93 -4.21
C THR A 98 16.44 18.13 -4.36
N SER A 99 16.91 19.32 -3.93
CA SER A 99 16.09 20.54 -4.00
C SER A 99 15.85 21.00 -5.44
N ASN A 100 16.82 20.80 -6.33
CA ASN A 100 16.75 21.21 -7.74
C ASN A 100 17.46 20.18 -8.60
N GLY A 101 16.83 19.74 -9.70
CA GLY A 101 17.42 18.76 -10.62
C GLY A 101 16.52 17.56 -10.83
N PHE A 102 17.06 16.49 -11.40
CA PHE A 102 16.33 15.24 -11.56
C PHE A 102 16.75 14.21 -10.50
N THR A 103 15.81 13.36 -10.10
CA THR A 103 16.03 12.25 -9.18
C THR A 103 15.23 11.05 -9.64
N ALA A 104 15.67 9.84 -9.29
CA ALA A 104 14.94 8.62 -9.62
C ALA A 104 13.64 8.54 -8.81
N ASP A 105 12.62 7.92 -9.39
CA ASP A 105 11.45 7.50 -8.62
C ASP A 105 11.89 6.39 -7.64
N PRO A 106 11.63 6.52 -6.33
CA PRO A 106 12.05 5.55 -5.32
C PRO A 106 11.29 4.22 -5.42
N TYR A 107 10.11 4.19 -6.07
CA TYR A 107 9.23 3.03 -6.17
C TYR A 107 9.28 2.36 -7.55
N THR A 108 9.56 3.12 -8.61
CA THR A 108 9.55 2.60 -9.98
C THR A 108 10.87 2.77 -10.71
N CYS A 109 11.17 1.84 -11.63
CA CYS A 109 12.43 1.81 -12.39
C CYS A 109 12.46 2.83 -13.54
N ASN A 110 11.29 3.07 -14.14
CA ASN A 110 11.11 3.94 -15.29
C ASN A 110 10.66 5.35 -14.89
N GLY A 111 10.21 5.56 -13.65
CA GLY A 111 9.86 6.86 -13.12
C GLY A 111 11.07 7.72 -12.73
N TYR A 112 10.87 9.03 -12.79
CA TYR A 112 11.79 10.03 -12.26
C TYR A 112 11.03 11.26 -11.81
N TYR A 113 11.68 12.15 -11.06
CA TYR A 113 11.11 13.43 -10.66
C TYR A 113 12.02 14.57 -11.10
N TYR A 114 11.41 15.64 -11.60
CA TYR A 114 12.07 16.94 -11.71
C TYR A 114 11.73 17.77 -10.48
N CYS A 115 12.72 18.01 -9.64
CA CYS A 115 12.61 18.80 -8.43
C CYS A 115 12.94 20.26 -8.71
N LYS A 116 12.10 21.17 -8.19
CA LYS A 116 12.34 22.61 -8.21
C LYS A 116 11.95 23.20 -6.86
N ASN A 117 12.92 23.77 -6.16
CA ASN A 117 12.78 24.24 -4.78
C ASN A 117 12.14 23.18 -3.84
N GLY A 118 12.57 21.91 -3.98
CA GLY A 118 12.07 20.78 -3.20
C GLY A 118 10.69 20.26 -3.62
N THR A 119 10.03 20.87 -4.60
CA THR A 119 8.76 20.36 -5.14
C THR A 119 9.03 19.53 -6.39
N GLY A 120 8.56 18.29 -6.38
CA GLY A 120 8.75 17.33 -7.48
C GLY A 120 7.60 17.28 -8.46
N THR A 121 7.92 17.25 -9.75
CA THR A 121 7.00 16.83 -10.80
C THR A 121 7.46 15.47 -11.32
N ARG A 122 6.58 14.46 -11.22
CA ARG A 122 6.88 13.11 -11.74
C ARG A 122 6.94 13.14 -13.28
N GLY A 123 7.92 12.44 -13.82
CA GLY A 123 8.05 12.06 -15.22
C GLY A 123 8.32 10.57 -15.32
N GLU A 124 8.26 10.05 -16.54
CA GLU A 124 8.42 8.62 -16.78
C GLU A 124 9.09 8.36 -18.12
N CYS A 125 9.94 7.35 -18.13
CA CYS A 125 10.59 6.85 -19.32
C CYS A 125 9.61 6.04 -20.18
N ASN A 126 9.78 6.12 -21.50
CA ASN A 126 9.02 5.29 -22.43
C ASN A 126 9.20 3.79 -22.12
N SER A 127 8.22 2.98 -22.51
CA SER A 127 8.23 1.53 -22.31
C SER A 127 9.56 0.87 -22.73
N GLY A 128 10.08 0.01 -21.85
CA GLY A 128 11.36 -0.68 -22.03
C GLY A 128 12.61 0.15 -21.72
N LEU A 129 12.46 1.35 -21.14
CA LEU A 129 13.55 2.19 -20.69
C LEU A 129 13.46 2.43 -19.18
N ASN A 130 14.60 2.38 -18.49
CA ASN A 130 14.71 2.74 -17.09
C ASN A 130 15.44 4.07 -16.94
N TYR A 131 15.09 4.84 -15.91
CA TYR A 131 15.73 6.11 -15.63
C TYR A 131 17.09 5.88 -14.96
N ASN A 132 18.13 6.48 -15.51
CA ASN A 132 19.47 6.51 -14.91
C ASN A 132 19.72 7.89 -14.28
N PRO A 133 19.75 8.02 -12.94
CA PRO A 133 19.97 9.29 -12.26
C PRO A 133 21.39 9.86 -12.46
N SER A 134 22.39 9.02 -12.77
CA SER A 134 23.76 9.49 -13.01
C SER A 134 23.93 10.19 -14.35
N THR A 135 23.13 9.80 -15.36
CA THR A 135 23.17 10.40 -16.70
C THR A 135 21.96 11.28 -16.99
N GLU A 136 21.00 11.34 -16.07
CA GLU A 136 19.69 11.99 -16.22
C GLU A 136 18.95 11.57 -17.51
N ALA A 137 19.01 10.29 -17.86
CA ALA A 137 18.50 9.78 -19.14
C ALA A 137 17.75 8.47 -19.00
N CYS A 138 16.78 8.25 -19.89
CA CYS A 138 16.08 6.99 -20.05
C CYS A 138 16.90 6.04 -20.93
N ILE A 139 17.37 4.94 -20.35
CA ILE A 139 18.29 4.01 -21.00
C ILE A 139 17.66 2.62 -21.04
N ARG A 140 17.71 1.98 -22.21
CA ARG A 140 17.27 0.59 -22.39
C ARG A 140 18.22 -0.32 -21.61
N ASP A 141 17.64 -1.32 -20.93
CA ASP A 141 18.38 -2.31 -20.13
C ASP A 141 19.23 -1.70 -18.99
N TYR A 142 18.97 -0.44 -18.59
CA TYR A 142 19.59 0.09 -17.39
C TYR A 142 19.12 -0.71 -16.17
N PRO A 143 20.03 -1.26 -15.35
CA PRO A 143 19.65 -2.11 -14.24
C PRO A 143 18.72 -1.38 -13.28
N CYS A 144 17.56 -1.96 -13.02
CA CYS A 144 16.74 -1.52 -11.90
C CYS A 144 17.30 -2.15 -10.64
N THR A 145 18.02 -1.36 -9.86
CA THR A 145 18.49 -1.73 -8.53
C THR A 145 17.42 -1.41 -7.48
N ASP A 146 17.59 -1.99 -6.29
CA ASP A 146 16.59 -2.11 -5.23
C ASP A 146 15.72 -0.85 -5.06
N LYS A 147 14.41 -1.05 -5.21
CA LYS A 147 13.40 0.00 -5.02
C LYS A 147 12.85 -0.08 -3.61
N LEU A 148 12.42 1.08 -3.11
CA LEU A 148 11.64 1.09 -1.87
C LEU A 148 10.37 0.30 -2.10
N ASN A 149 10.05 -0.58 -1.16
CA ASN A 149 8.73 -1.19 -1.11
C ASN A 149 7.85 -0.28 -0.25
N PRO A 150 6.81 0.38 -0.79
CA PRO A 150 6.02 1.36 -0.04
C PRO A 150 5.38 0.78 1.24
N ASP A 151 5.16 -0.53 1.28
CA ASP A 151 4.54 -1.24 2.41
C ASP A 151 5.59 -1.86 3.36
N SER A 152 6.88 -1.70 3.10
CA SER A 152 7.94 -2.26 3.95
C SER A 152 8.31 -1.32 5.09
N TYR A 153 8.07 -1.78 6.33
CA TYR A 153 8.58 -1.12 7.53
C TYR A 153 10.12 -1.01 7.54
N CYS A 154 10.82 -1.87 6.80
CA CYS A 154 12.29 -1.89 6.73
C CYS A 154 12.89 -0.73 5.94
N ASN A 155 12.05 0.08 5.30
CA ASN A 155 12.49 1.38 4.76
C ASN A 155 12.85 2.37 5.88
N ILE A 156 12.22 2.25 7.05
CA ILE A 156 12.31 3.26 8.11
C ILE A 156 12.84 2.72 9.43
N LEU A 157 12.70 1.41 9.69
CA LEU A 157 13.18 0.76 10.90
C LEU A 157 14.62 0.24 10.74
N PRO A 158 15.46 0.38 11.78
CA PRO A 158 16.77 -0.25 11.78
C PRO A 158 16.68 -1.78 11.89
N ASP A 159 17.75 -2.45 11.49
CA ASP A 159 17.84 -3.90 11.58
C ASP A 159 17.70 -4.39 13.04
N GLY A 160 17.01 -5.52 13.21
CA GLY A 160 16.79 -6.16 14.49
C GLY A 160 15.63 -5.58 15.32
N VAL A 161 14.95 -4.53 14.84
CA VAL A 161 13.74 -4.03 15.52
C VAL A 161 12.56 -4.95 15.23
N PHE A 162 11.90 -5.38 16.30
CA PHE A 162 10.67 -6.13 16.21
C PHE A 162 9.44 -5.21 16.06
N ILE A 163 8.48 -5.70 15.27
CA ILE A 163 7.20 -5.07 14.97
C ILE A 163 6.12 -6.06 15.38
N LYS A 164 5.12 -5.58 16.11
CA LYS A 164 3.96 -6.38 16.49
C LYS A 164 3.02 -6.58 15.29
N ASP A 165 2.57 -7.81 15.09
CA ASP A 165 1.50 -8.09 14.15
C ASP A 165 0.16 -7.54 14.70
N THR A 166 -0.54 -6.76 13.89
CA THR A 166 -1.81 -6.11 14.23
C THR A 166 -3.00 -7.07 14.22
N TRP A 167 -2.83 -8.26 13.64
CA TRP A 167 -3.87 -9.26 13.42
C TRP A 167 -3.62 -10.57 14.15
N ASN A 168 -2.37 -10.84 14.52
CA ASN A 168 -2.02 -11.98 15.33
C ASN A 168 -1.32 -11.54 16.63
N CYS A 169 -1.95 -11.83 17.77
CA CYS A 169 -1.43 -11.44 19.06
C CYS A 169 -0.15 -12.17 19.47
N ASP A 170 0.14 -13.34 18.91
CA ASP A 170 1.42 -14.02 19.08
C ASP A 170 2.42 -13.69 17.95
N GLY A 171 1.98 -13.00 16.90
CA GLY A 171 2.78 -12.67 15.72
C GLY A 171 3.70 -11.49 15.92
N TRP A 172 4.87 -11.57 15.29
CA TRP A 172 5.83 -10.48 15.20
C TRP A 172 6.56 -10.50 13.87
N GLN A 173 7.13 -9.35 13.52
CA GLN A 173 7.99 -9.17 12.35
C GLN A 173 9.29 -8.52 12.79
N MET A 174 10.34 -8.60 11.99
CA MET A 174 11.63 -7.98 12.26
C MET A 174 12.33 -7.66 10.95
N CYS A 175 12.93 -6.48 10.86
CA CYS A 175 13.76 -6.13 9.71
C CYS A 175 15.16 -6.73 9.86
N TRP A 176 15.66 -7.35 8.81
CA TRP A 176 17.02 -7.86 8.74
C TRP A 176 17.57 -7.70 7.32
N GLN A 177 18.62 -6.90 7.17
CA GLN A 177 19.22 -6.59 5.87
C GLN A 177 18.17 -6.04 4.88
N ALA A 178 17.31 -5.13 5.35
CA ALA A 178 16.18 -4.56 4.62
C ALA A 178 15.06 -5.56 4.20
N GLU A 179 15.14 -6.82 4.60
CA GLU A 179 14.08 -7.81 4.40
C GLU A 179 13.24 -7.99 5.67
N LEU A 180 11.92 -8.15 5.48
CA LEU A 180 10.99 -8.40 6.57
C LEU A 180 10.94 -9.89 6.90
N VAL A 181 11.36 -10.25 8.11
CA VAL A 181 11.29 -11.61 8.66
C VAL A 181 10.07 -11.71 9.58
N ASN A 182 9.26 -12.74 9.42
CA ASN A 182 8.10 -13.00 10.27
C ASN A 182 8.40 -14.09 11.30
N GLY A 183 7.70 -14.05 12.43
CA GLY A 183 7.73 -15.11 13.43
C GLY A 183 6.53 -15.05 14.37
N THR A 184 6.43 -16.05 15.23
CA THR A 184 5.39 -16.17 16.24
C THR A 184 6.00 -16.44 17.60
N CYS A 185 5.27 -16.09 18.65
CA CYS A 185 5.62 -16.40 20.03
C CYS A 185 5.37 -17.88 20.32
N PRO A 186 6.06 -18.46 21.32
CA PRO A 186 5.73 -19.80 21.80
C PRO A 186 4.28 -19.89 22.29
N ASP A 187 3.70 -21.08 22.19
CA ASP A 187 2.31 -21.35 22.59
C ASP A 187 1.95 -20.73 23.95
N GLY A 188 0.86 -19.97 23.97
CA GLY A 188 0.33 -19.33 25.17
C GLY A 188 1.00 -18.00 25.57
N TYR A 189 1.84 -17.43 24.70
CA TYR A 189 2.43 -16.10 24.87
C TYR A 189 1.98 -15.15 23.75
N TYR A 190 1.85 -13.87 24.08
CA TYR A 190 1.57 -12.80 23.12
C TYR A 190 2.78 -11.90 22.94
N PHE A 191 2.93 -11.35 21.74
CA PHE A 191 4.02 -10.45 21.45
C PHE A 191 3.76 -9.06 22.04
N SER A 192 4.68 -8.61 22.91
CA SER A 192 4.67 -7.28 23.49
C SER A 192 5.56 -6.35 22.66
N ALA A 193 4.94 -5.47 21.86
CA ALA A 193 5.61 -4.46 21.06
C ALA A 193 6.61 -3.65 21.88
N SER A 194 6.14 -3.01 22.95
CA SER A 194 6.92 -2.10 23.78
C SER A 194 8.14 -2.75 24.44
N LEU A 195 8.10 -4.07 24.66
CA LEU A 195 9.21 -4.85 25.23
C LEU A 195 10.06 -5.58 24.18
N GLY A 196 9.61 -5.67 22.94
CA GLY A 196 10.27 -6.43 21.87
C GLY A 196 10.37 -7.92 22.15
N LYS A 197 9.41 -8.51 22.86
CA LYS A 197 9.46 -9.93 23.25
C LYS A 197 8.07 -10.51 23.54
N CYS A 198 8.01 -11.83 23.56
CA CYS A 198 6.85 -12.58 24.04
C CYS A 198 6.65 -12.39 25.55
N ASP A 199 5.41 -12.12 25.94
CA ASP A 199 4.96 -11.95 27.32
C ASP A 199 3.64 -12.70 27.53
N TYR A 200 3.20 -12.82 28.78
CA TYR A 200 1.95 -13.47 29.09
C TYR A 200 0.74 -12.68 28.55
N PRO A 201 -0.33 -13.34 28.09
CA PRO A 201 -1.51 -12.71 27.53
C PRO A 201 -2.11 -11.60 28.39
N GLN A 202 -2.14 -11.76 29.72
CA GLN A 202 -2.68 -10.73 30.63
C GLN A 202 -1.87 -9.42 30.67
N ASN A 203 -0.63 -9.43 30.19
CA ASN A 203 0.25 -8.26 30.14
C ASN A 203 0.22 -7.54 28.79
N VAL A 204 -0.42 -8.13 27.77
CA VAL A 204 -0.43 -7.62 26.40
C VAL A 204 -1.85 -7.25 26.00
N GLN A 205 -2.05 -6.02 25.53
CA GLN A 205 -3.33 -5.63 24.93
C GLN A 205 -3.47 -6.32 23.57
N CYS A 206 -4.36 -7.30 23.51
CA CYS A 206 -4.72 -8.06 22.32
C CYS A 206 -6.20 -7.76 22.02
N ALA A 207 -6.45 -6.99 20.96
CA ALA A 207 -7.78 -6.66 20.50
C ALA A 207 -8.07 -7.43 19.20
N PHE A 208 -7.92 -8.76 19.23
CA PHE A 208 -8.39 -9.62 18.16
C PHE A 208 -9.37 -10.64 18.74
N THR A 209 -10.46 -10.91 18.01
CA THR A 209 -11.42 -11.94 18.40
C THR A 209 -11.06 -13.17 17.59
N GLU A 210 -10.31 -14.10 18.17
CA GLU A 210 -10.02 -15.37 17.49
C GLU A 210 -11.34 -16.10 17.17
N ALA A 211 -11.52 -16.48 15.91
CA ALA A 211 -12.60 -17.37 15.53
C ALA A 211 -12.33 -18.76 16.13
N PRO A 212 -13.33 -19.44 16.72
CA PRO A 212 -13.13 -20.75 17.29
C PRO A 212 -12.67 -21.76 16.22
N PRO A 213 -11.68 -22.64 16.53
CA PRO A 213 -11.15 -23.60 15.58
C PRO A 213 -12.25 -24.54 15.08
N GLN A 214 -12.36 -24.66 13.75
CA GLN A 214 -13.39 -25.47 13.12
C GLN A 214 -12.87 -26.89 12.84
N THR A 215 -13.61 -27.89 13.30
CA THR A 215 -13.42 -29.29 12.90
C THR A 215 -14.09 -29.51 11.54
N VAL A 216 -13.35 -29.98 10.53
CA VAL A 216 -13.87 -30.15 9.16
C VAL A 216 -13.72 -31.57 8.63
N LEU A 217 -14.45 -31.86 7.55
CA LEU A 217 -14.38 -33.11 6.82
C LEU A 217 -13.00 -33.31 6.16
N PRO A 218 -12.54 -34.56 5.98
CA PRO A 218 -11.22 -34.87 5.42
C PRO A 218 -10.94 -34.29 4.02
N ASP A 219 -11.99 -34.04 3.23
CA ASP A 219 -11.85 -33.55 1.85
C ASP A 219 -11.39 -32.08 1.78
N VAL A 220 -11.58 -31.31 2.85
CA VAL A 220 -11.11 -29.90 2.93
C VAL A 220 -9.60 -29.84 3.21
N CYS A 221 -9.08 -30.78 4.00
CA CYS A 221 -7.66 -30.89 4.35
C CYS A 221 -7.08 -32.22 3.85
N PRO A 222 -6.61 -32.29 2.60
CA PRO A 222 -6.14 -33.54 2.01
C PRO A 222 -4.88 -34.08 2.69
N LYS A 223 -4.09 -33.22 3.36
CA LYS A 223 -2.85 -33.60 4.03
C LYS A 223 -2.54 -32.66 5.20
N ALA A 224 -2.03 -33.20 6.30
CA ALA A 224 -1.50 -32.38 7.38
C ALA A 224 -0.23 -31.64 6.96
N GLY A 225 -0.05 -30.42 7.45
CA GLY A 225 1.08 -29.57 7.09
C GLY A 225 0.87 -28.73 5.82
N THR A 226 -0.33 -28.74 5.24
CA THR A 226 -0.66 -27.91 4.06
C THR A 226 -1.44 -26.66 4.46
N PHE A 227 -1.29 -25.62 3.65
CA PHE A 227 -2.09 -24.41 3.75
C PHE A 227 -3.13 -24.36 2.64
N ILE A 228 -4.33 -23.89 2.95
CA ILE A 228 -5.43 -23.70 2.02
C ILE A 228 -6.04 -22.30 2.20
N SER A 229 -6.67 -21.77 1.17
CA SER A 229 -7.40 -20.49 1.26
C SER A 229 -8.56 -20.60 2.25
N ASP A 230 -8.91 -19.52 2.92
CA ASP A 230 -10.14 -19.47 3.73
C ASP A 230 -11.42 -19.28 2.89
N ASN A 231 -11.24 -18.99 1.59
CA ASN A 231 -12.29 -18.73 0.60
C ASN A 231 -13.22 -17.54 0.93
N GLU A 232 -12.82 -16.67 1.85
CA GLU A 232 -13.57 -15.48 2.25
C GLU A 232 -12.74 -14.22 2.00
N THR A 233 -11.47 -14.27 2.38
CA THR A 233 -10.56 -13.13 2.38
C THR A 233 -9.30 -13.44 1.59
N CYS A 234 -8.75 -12.44 0.91
CA CYS A 234 -7.53 -12.67 0.14
C CYS A 234 -6.28 -12.82 1.01
N ASN A 235 -6.32 -12.36 2.26
CA ASN A 235 -5.23 -12.55 3.21
C ASN A 235 -5.43 -13.78 4.10
N GLY A 236 -6.64 -14.32 4.24
CA GLY A 236 -6.90 -15.43 5.14
C GLY A 236 -6.62 -16.81 4.54
N TYR A 237 -6.25 -17.72 5.42
CA TYR A 237 -5.91 -19.09 5.08
C TYR A 237 -6.17 -20.02 6.27
N TYR A 238 -6.14 -21.32 6.01
CA TYR A 238 -6.13 -22.34 7.04
C TYR A 238 -4.87 -23.20 6.96
N TYR A 239 -4.28 -23.48 8.12
CA TYR A 239 -3.28 -24.52 8.29
C TYR A 239 -3.94 -25.83 8.72
N CYS A 240 -3.71 -26.88 7.93
CA CYS A 240 -4.26 -28.20 8.16
C CYS A 240 -3.42 -28.97 9.19
N GLN A 241 -3.94 -29.15 10.41
CA GLN A 241 -3.27 -29.94 11.46
C GLN A 241 -3.94 -31.29 11.69
N ASN A 242 -3.14 -32.30 12.03
CA ASN A 242 -3.64 -33.60 12.49
C ASN A 242 -3.57 -33.67 14.01
N THR A 243 -4.70 -33.98 14.63
CA THR A 243 -4.77 -34.19 16.08
C THR A 243 -4.22 -35.57 16.46
N THR A 244 -3.91 -35.77 17.74
CA THR A 244 -3.49 -37.06 18.29
C THR A 244 -4.55 -38.17 18.11
N GLN A 245 -5.78 -37.81 17.77
CA GLN A 245 -6.91 -38.71 17.52
C GLN A 245 -7.10 -39.03 16.03
N GLY A 246 -6.23 -38.51 15.15
CA GLY A 246 -6.32 -38.72 13.70
C GLY A 246 -7.35 -37.84 13.00
N GLN A 247 -7.91 -36.85 13.70
CA GLN A 247 -8.88 -35.89 13.14
C GLN A 247 -8.15 -34.66 12.63
N MET A 248 -8.56 -34.18 11.45
CA MET A 248 -8.08 -32.92 10.88
C MET A 248 -8.78 -31.73 11.53
N VAL A 249 -7.99 -30.72 11.91
CA VAL A 249 -8.49 -29.43 12.40
C VAL A 249 -7.94 -28.31 11.54
N LEU A 250 -8.76 -27.27 11.36
CA LEU A 250 -8.35 -26.03 10.71
C LEU A 250 -7.91 -25.05 11.78
N GLU A 251 -6.70 -24.53 11.62
CA GLU A 251 -6.25 -23.34 12.31
C GLU A 251 -6.29 -22.18 11.32
N HIS A 252 -7.11 -21.17 11.60
CA HIS A 252 -7.21 -19.98 10.75
C HIS A 252 -5.98 -19.10 10.96
N GLY A 253 -5.40 -18.65 9.87
CA GLY A 253 -4.34 -17.67 9.85
C GLY A 253 -4.67 -16.57 8.86
N VAL A 254 -4.03 -15.42 9.03
CA VAL A 254 -4.15 -14.30 8.11
C VAL A 254 -2.76 -13.81 7.74
N CYS A 255 -2.57 -13.47 6.47
CA CYS A 255 -1.41 -12.75 6.00
C CYS A 255 -1.46 -11.32 6.53
N SER A 256 -0.29 -10.78 6.86
CA SER A 256 -0.12 -9.41 7.33
C SER A 256 -0.62 -8.39 6.30
N ASP A 257 -0.81 -7.15 6.75
CA ASP A 257 -1.28 -6.05 5.91
C ASP A 257 -0.49 -5.92 4.60
N GLY A 258 -1.22 -5.68 3.50
CA GLY A 258 -0.64 -5.59 2.16
C GLY A 258 -0.33 -6.93 1.49
N ARG A 259 -0.52 -8.08 2.18
CA ARG A 259 -0.17 -9.40 1.65
C ARG A 259 -1.36 -10.33 1.53
N PHE A 260 -1.39 -11.10 0.45
CA PHE A 260 -2.40 -12.10 0.15
C PHE A 260 -1.81 -13.51 0.12
N PHE A 261 -2.64 -14.45 0.52
CA PHE A 261 -2.28 -15.85 0.65
C PHE A 261 -2.17 -16.51 -0.74
N SER A 262 -1.07 -17.25 -0.95
CA SER A 262 -0.82 -18.01 -2.17
C SER A 262 -0.75 -19.51 -1.89
N ALA A 263 -1.81 -20.25 -2.20
CA ALA A 263 -1.80 -21.70 -2.17
C ALA A 263 -0.78 -22.30 -3.16
N ALA A 264 -0.63 -21.67 -4.35
CA ALA A 264 0.28 -22.13 -5.40
C ALA A 264 1.75 -22.04 -4.98
N ASN A 265 2.11 -21.07 -4.14
CA ASN A 265 3.47 -20.87 -3.62
C ASN A 265 3.66 -21.51 -2.24
N GLY A 266 3.05 -22.67 -2.00
CA GLY A 266 3.24 -23.44 -0.77
C GLY A 266 2.69 -22.76 0.49
N GLY A 267 1.77 -21.82 0.34
CA GLY A 267 1.17 -21.06 1.44
C GLY A 267 1.85 -19.72 1.75
N ALA A 268 2.67 -19.20 0.84
CA ALA A 268 3.35 -17.93 1.03
C ALA A 268 2.37 -16.73 1.04
N CYS A 269 2.64 -15.75 1.90
CA CYS A 269 2.00 -14.45 1.88
C CYS A 269 2.78 -13.51 0.94
N VAL A 270 2.23 -13.25 -0.25
CA VAL A 270 2.86 -12.43 -1.29
C VAL A 270 2.19 -11.07 -1.39
N PRO A 271 2.83 -10.04 -1.95
CA PRO A 271 2.20 -8.72 -2.13
C PRO A 271 0.84 -8.84 -2.84
N ARG A 272 -0.14 -8.06 -2.42
CA ARG A 272 -1.52 -8.10 -2.97
C ARG A 272 -1.63 -7.75 -4.45
N THR A 273 -0.63 -7.06 -5.01
CA THR A 273 -0.48 -6.78 -6.45
C THR A 273 0.07 -7.97 -7.24
N ASP A 274 0.75 -8.89 -6.58
CA ASP A 274 1.52 -9.98 -7.20
C ASP A 274 0.74 -11.30 -7.23
N ILE A 275 -0.51 -11.27 -6.77
CA ILE A 275 -1.38 -12.43 -6.78
C ILE A 275 -2.81 -12.07 -7.11
N ARG A 276 -3.36 -12.83 -8.06
CA ARG A 276 -4.79 -12.86 -8.32
C ARG A 276 -5.52 -13.51 -7.17
N CYS A 277 -6.60 -12.90 -6.73
CA CYS A 277 -7.47 -13.44 -5.69
C CYS A 277 -8.91 -13.05 -5.95
N ASP A 278 -9.79 -14.04 -6.08
CA ASP A 278 -11.20 -13.82 -6.40
C ASP A 278 -12.08 -13.63 -5.13
N TYR A 279 -11.45 -13.49 -3.95
CA TYR A 279 -12.10 -13.26 -2.66
C TYR A 279 -12.03 -11.77 -2.24
N ASN A 280 -12.31 -11.45 -0.97
CA ASN A 280 -12.31 -10.06 -0.51
C ASN A 280 -10.90 -9.45 -0.55
N ARG A 281 -10.65 -8.57 -1.53
CA ARG A 281 -9.40 -7.81 -1.68
C ARG A 281 -9.35 -6.52 -0.86
N CYS A 282 -10.47 -6.10 -0.26
CA CYS A 282 -10.57 -4.93 0.61
C CYS A 282 -10.18 -5.22 2.06
N VAL A 283 -9.77 -6.46 2.37
CA VAL A 283 -9.29 -6.84 3.70
C VAL A 283 -8.22 -5.87 4.16
N ASN A 284 -8.37 -5.39 5.39
CA ASN A 284 -7.48 -4.43 6.04
C ASN A 284 -7.37 -3.05 5.34
N MET A 285 -8.30 -2.73 4.44
CA MET A 285 -8.39 -1.43 3.78
C MET A 285 -9.64 -0.67 4.20
N GLY A 286 -9.60 0.66 4.14
CA GLY A 286 -10.79 1.48 4.30
C GLY A 286 -11.18 1.78 5.76
N ASN A 287 -10.28 1.55 6.73
CA ASN A 287 -10.59 1.64 8.16
C ASN A 287 -10.70 3.08 8.69
N THR A 288 -9.96 4.02 8.10
CA THR A 288 -9.94 5.45 8.50
C THR A 288 -10.50 6.33 7.39
N THR A 289 -10.12 6.07 6.15
CA THR A 289 -10.60 6.73 4.93
C THR A 289 -10.92 5.68 3.88
N ILE A 290 -11.77 6.02 2.89
CA ILE A 290 -12.00 5.15 1.73
C ILE A 290 -10.66 4.85 1.06
N GLN A 291 -10.45 3.58 0.74
CA GLN A 291 -9.33 3.10 -0.07
C GLN A 291 -9.88 2.25 -1.20
N LEU A 292 -9.07 2.00 -2.22
CA LEU A 292 -9.46 1.35 -3.46
C LEU A 292 -8.57 0.13 -3.68
N ALA A 293 -9.13 -0.95 -4.24
CA ALA A 293 -8.39 -2.16 -4.56
C ALA A 293 -8.62 -2.55 -6.03
N ASN A 294 -7.62 -3.15 -6.68
CA ASN A 294 -7.82 -3.75 -8.00
C ASN A 294 -8.96 -4.77 -7.94
N LEU A 295 -9.77 -4.83 -9.00
CA LEU A 295 -10.60 -6.01 -9.23
C LEU A 295 -9.72 -7.15 -9.76
N SER A 296 -10.19 -8.38 -9.59
CA SER A 296 -9.54 -9.54 -10.21
C SER A 296 -10.16 -9.80 -11.58
N ASP A 297 -9.36 -10.31 -12.51
CA ASP A 297 -9.82 -10.76 -13.83
C ASP A 297 -10.42 -9.69 -14.74
N ASP A 298 -9.97 -8.45 -14.63
CA ASP A 298 -10.51 -7.31 -15.39
C ASP A 298 -9.47 -6.63 -16.29
N GLY A 299 -8.21 -7.06 -16.24
CA GLY A 299 -7.13 -6.39 -16.97
C GLY A 299 -6.74 -5.05 -16.35
N CYS A 300 -6.98 -4.88 -15.04
CA CYS A 300 -6.65 -3.69 -14.25
C CYS A 300 -7.42 -2.45 -14.68
N THR A 301 -8.66 -2.60 -15.17
CA THR A 301 -9.46 -1.47 -15.67
C THR A 301 -10.48 -0.95 -14.65
N GLY A 302 -10.72 -1.70 -13.58
CA GLY A 302 -11.66 -1.36 -12.53
C GLY A 302 -11.08 -1.53 -11.14
N PHE A 303 -11.84 -1.03 -10.17
CA PHE A 303 -11.47 -1.03 -8.77
C PHE A 303 -12.67 -1.25 -7.86
N ALA A 304 -12.41 -1.93 -6.74
CA ALA A 304 -13.31 -2.00 -5.61
C ALA A 304 -13.10 -0.78 -4.71
N ILE A 305 -14.18 -0.23 -4.18
CA ILE A 305 -14.20 0.80 -3.15
C ILE A 305 -14.30 0.11 -1.80
N CYS A 306 -13.29 0.30 -0.96
CA CYS A 306 -13.12 -0.35 0.32
C CYS A 306 -13.50 0.57 1.48
N GLN A 307 -14.33 0.05 2.39
CA GLN A 307 -14.62 0.69 3.67
C GLN A 307 -14.72 -0.39 4.76
N ASN A 308 -14.03 -0.16 5.89
CA ASN A 308 -13.96 -1.07 7.03
C ASN A 308 -13.67 -2.53 6.65
N GLY A 309 -12.68 -2.74 5.78
CA GLY A 309 -12.25 -4.08 5.36
C GLY A 309 -13.14 -4.76 4.31
N THR A 310 -14.16 -4.07 3.79
CA THR A 310 -15.18 -4.66 2.90
C THR A 310 -15.36 -3.87 1.62
N ILE A 311 -15.77 -4.56 0.55
CA ILE A 311 -16.16 -3.95 -0.72
C ILE A 311 -17.55 -3.32 -0.54
N ILE A 312 -17.66 -2.01 -0.71
CA ILE A 312 -18.94 -1.28 -0.65
C ILE A 312 -19.48 -0.92 -2.03
N ALA A 313 -18.62 -0.91 -3.04
CA ALA A 313 -18.97 -0.68 -4.45
C ALA A 313 -17.79 -1.09 -5.34
N GLU A 314 -18.05 -1.24 -6.63
CA GLU A 314 -17.04 -1.45 -7.67
C GLU A 314 -17.29 -0.45 -8.81
N ALA A 315 -16.24 -0.02 -9.48
CA ALA A 315 -16.31 0.92 -10.58
C ALA A 315 -15.18 0.69 -11.59
N ASP A 316 -15.45 1.02 -12.85
CA ASP A 316 -14.42 1.08 -13.88
C ASP A 316 -13.73 2.43 -13.88
N CYS A 317 -12.45 2.44 -14.24
CA CYS A 317 -11.74 3.66 -14.56
C CYS A 317 -12.37 4.35 -15.79
N PRO A 318 -12.47 5.69 -15.76
CA PRO A 318 -13.07 6.43 -16.85
C PRO A 318 -12.24 6.31 -18.14
N ASN A 319 -12.89 6.44 -19.29
CA ASN A 319 -12.23 6.47 -20.61
C ASN A 319 -11.40 5.21 -20.97
N GLY A 320 -11.65 4.07 -20.31
CA GLY A 320 -10.86 2.85 -20.53
C GLY A 320 -9.43 2.95 -19.99
N GLU A 321 -9.22 3.80 -18.99
CA GLU A 321 -7.98 3.90 -18.22
C GLU A 321 -7.78 2.65 -17.34
N TYR A 322 -6.58 2.54 -16.78
CA TYR A 322 -6.21 1.45 -15.89
C TYR A 322 -6.13 1.95 -14.45
N PHE A 323 -6.56 1.13 -13.51
CA PHE A 323 -6.45 1.41 -12.08
C PHE A 323 -5.06 1.02 -11.58
N ASP A 324 -4.35 1.99 -11.02
CA ASP A 324 -3.10 1.76 -10.30
C ASP A 324 -3.38 1.69 -8.80
N GLU A 325 -3.38 0.46 -8.28
CA GLU A 325 -3.61 0.17 -6.87
C GLU A 325 -2.52 0.73 -5.94
N LEU A 326 -1.30 0.98 -6.42
CA LEU A 326 -0.25 1.58 -5.58
C LEU A 326 -0.49 3.08 -5.38
N THR A 327 -0.95 3.77 -6.43
CA THR A 327 -1.26 5.21 -6.36
C THR A 327 -2.71 5.52 -6.00
N GLN A 328 -3.58 4.49 -5.99
CA GLN A 328 -5.02 4.58 -5.72
C GLN A 328 -5.77 5.45 -6.75
N LEU A 329 -5.29 5.49 -7.99
CA LEU A 329 -5.79 6.38 -9.04
C LEU A 329 -5.93 5.65 -10.38
N CYS A 330 -6.87 6.13 -11.19
CA CYS A 330 -6.92 5.77 -12.60
C CYS A 330 -5.84 6.51 -13.38
N THR A 331 -5.24 5.81 -14.34
CA THR A 331 -4.17 6.32 -15.17
C THR A 331 -4.31 5.82 -16.60
N THR A 332 -3.88 6.64 -17.56
CA THR A 332 -3.81 6.26 -18.97
C THR A 332 -2.63 5.30 -19.26
N GLN A 333 -1.75 5.11 -18.28
CA GLN A 333 -0.66 4.14 -18.38
C GLN A 333 -1.20 2.73 -18.18
N VAL A 334 -0.69 1.79 -18.98
CA VAL A 334 -1.09 0.39 -18.86
C VAL A 334 -0.57 -0.17 -17.55
N ILE A 335 -1.49 -0.58 -16.68
CA ILE A 335 -1.19 -1.32 -15.46
C ILE A 335 -1.31 -2.81 -15.75
N SER A 336 -0.35 -3.59 -15.26
CA SER A 336 -0.27 -5.04 -15.52
C SER A 336 0.09 -5.83 -14.27
N PHE A 337 -0.58 -5.53 -13.16
CA PHE A 337 -0.41 -6.31 -11.93
C PHE A 337 -0.97 -7.71 -12.12
N VAL A 338 -0.35 -8.70 -11.47
CA VAL A 338 -0.87 -10.08 -11.47
C VAL A 338 -2.24 -10.14 -10.80
N ALA A 339 -2.48 -9.26 -9.83
CA ALA A 339 -3.75 -9.07 -9.14
C ALA A 339 -4.99 -9.01 -10.03
N CYS A 340 -4.88 -8.29 -11.14
CA CYS A 340 -5.96 -7.97 -12.07
C CYS A 340 -5.78 -8.63 -13.43
N ALA A 341 -4.78 -9.52 -13.57
CA ALA A 341 -4.49 -10.19 -14.82
C ALA A 341 -5.68 -11.08 -15.27
N LEU A 342 -6.00 -10.96 -16.56
CA LEU A 342 -7.02 -11.74 -17.23
C LEU A 342 -6.69 -13.25 -17.21
N SER A 343 -7.68 -14.06 -16.86
CA SER A 343 -7.69 -15.52 -16.98
C SER A 343 -7.77 -15.91 -18.45
N SER A 344 -7.34 -17.14 -18.76
CA SER A 344 -7.51 -17.71 -20.10
C SER A 344 -8.97 -17.71 -20.58
N GLU A 345 -9.94 -17.84 -19.67
CA GLU A 345 -11.37 -17.80 -19.99
C GLU A 345 -11.85 -16.38 -20.31
N SER A 346 -11.40 -15.37 -19.56
CA SER A 346 -11.75 -13.97 -19.81
C SER A 346 -11.17 -13.43 -21.11
N THR A 347 -9.98 -13.90 -21.53
CA THR A 347 -9.37 -13.56 -22.82
C THR A 347 -10.16 -14.08 -24.03
N GLU A 348 -10.81 -15.23 -23.91
CA GLU A 348 -11.68 -15.76 -24.98
C GLU A 348 -12.94 -14.89 -25.13
N SER A 349 -13.54 -14.48 -24.01
CA SER A 349 -14.73 -13.61 -24.01
C SER A 349 -14.45 -12.19 -24.54
N THR A 350 -13.28 -11.61 -24.23
CA THR A 350 -12.88 -10.31 -24.82
C THR A 350 -12.60 -10.41 -26.31
N THR A 351 -12.04 -11.53 -26.76
CA THR A 351 -11.79 -11.78 -28.19
C THR A 351 -13.11 -11.90 -28.95
N GLU A 352 -14.12 -12.61 -28.42
CA GLU A 352 -15.46 -12.67 -29.02
C GLU A 352 -16.14 -11.29 -29.09
N LYS A 353 -16.00 -10.48 -28.04
CA LYS A 353 -16.60 -9.13 -27.98
C LYS A 353 -15.98 -8.15 -28.98
N LEU A 354 -14.66 -8.25 -29.22
CA LEU A 354 -13.93 -7.47 -30.23
C LEU A 354 -14.30 -7.88 -31.66
N ILE A 355 -14.55 -9.18 -31.89
CA ILE A 355 -15.01 -9.69 -33.18
C ILE A 355 -16.43 -9.18 -33.49
N ASP A 356 -17.32 -9.10 -32.49
CA ASP A 356 -18.68 -8.57 -32.67
C ASP A 356 -18.72 -7.05 -32.96
N GLU A 357 -17.80 -6.26 -32.40
CA GLU A 357 -17.68 -4.82 -32.71
C GLU A 357 -17.11 -4.56 -34.13
N GLU A 358 -16.17 -5.38 -34.62
CA GLU A 358 -15.68 -5.29 -36.01
C GLU A 358 -16.73 -5.75 -37.05
N ILE A 359 -17.59 -6.72 -36.71
CA ILE A 359 -18.69 -7.16 -37.58
C ILE A 359 -19.81 -6.10 -37.65
N SER A 360 -20.06 -5.37 -36.55
CA SER A 360 -21.06 -4.29 -36.51
C SER A 360 -20.65 -3.07 -37.35
N THR A 361 -19.35 -2.78 -37.42
CA THR A 361 -18.81 -1.64 -38.20
C THR A 361 -18.67 -1.93 -39.70
N THR A 362 -18.51 -3.19 -40.10
CA THR A 362 -18.46 -3.60 -41.52
C THR A 362 -19.84 -3.83 -42.16
N ALA A 363 -20.91 -3.97 -41.37
CA ALA A 363 -22.29 -4.05 -41.87
C ALA A 363 -22.95 -2.67 -42.13
N ALA A 364 -22.26 -1.57 -41.83
CA ALA A 364 -22.76 -0.20 -41.95
C ALA A 364 -22.19 0.61 -43.14
N THR A 365 -21.50 -0.05 -44.08
CA THR A 365 -21.07 0.49 -45.39
C THR A 365 -21.66 -0.36 -46.51
#